data_AF-A0A1X1RLN4-F1
#
_entry.id   AF-A0A1X1RLN4-F1
#
_cell.length_a   1.000
_cell.length_b   1.000
_cell.length_c   1.000
_cell.angle_alpha   90.00
_cell.angle_beta   90.00
_cell.angle_gamma   90.00
#
_symmetry.space_group_name_H-M   'P 1'
#
loop_
_entity.id
_entity.type
_entity.pdbx_description
1 polymer ?
#
loop_
_entity_poly.entity_id
_entity_poly.type
_entity_poly.pdbx_seq_one_letter_code
_entity_poly.pdbx_strand_id
1 'polypeptide(L)'
;MSPTRLPIQKQPPSLDAITTPLKGILRGGLPVDVSFSDMNLLALRGVVARSVMPHDRLSRIKALNELLARLLVHFPDDTLGEPARILFGLTPGVRGLTLTARRERAASEMSREVDHFRKRIEPKIVQELARQLHADSQDYAPRTTPTPGPVEISGDTPYISAGDVAAHDKAEREEALSRLWAHVYRLRAEILRVERLKAWPYDPTEPRLSQEKLDEALDARADAQRVVNGAVRAFVDDYGSMIASGAAEFDVQGLERLVRWDGSDGVTQRRKRAE
;
A
#
# COMPACT_ATOMS: atom_id res chain seq x y z
N MET A 1 -8.11 1.72 -25.17
CA MET A 1 -9.09 2.31 -24.24
C MET A 1 -8.51 2.22 -22.85
N SER A 2 -8.12 3.34 -22.24
CA SER A 2 -7.57 3.33 -20.88
C SER A 2 -8.65 2.85 -19.90
N PRO A 3 -8.35 1.90 -18.98
CA PRO A 3 -9.33 1.47 -17.99
C PRO A 3 -9.70 2.68 -17.12
N THR A 4 -10.98 3.06 -17.13
CA THR A 4 -11.52 4.13 -16.28
C THR A 4 -11.21 3.78 -14.82
N ARG A 5 -10.23 4.47 -14.22
CA ARG A 5 -9.85 4.24 -12.82
C ARG A 5 -11.02 4.64 -11.92
N LEU A 6 -11.65 3.65 -11.27
CA LEU A 6 -12.67 3.90 -10.25
C LEU A 6 -12.06 4.66 -9.07
N PRO A 7 -12.76 5.67 -8.51
CA PRO A 7 -12.21 6.51 -7.47
C PRO A 7 -11.92 5.73 -6.17
N ILE A 8 -10.96 6.22 -5.39
CA ILE A 8 -10.58 5.70 -4.08
C ILE A 8 -10.70 6.85 -3.09
N GLN A 9 -11.36 6.63 -1.96
CA GLN A 9 -11.49 7.65 -0.94
C GLN A 9 -10.21 7.78 -0.11
N LYS A 10 -9.68 9.01 0.01
CA LYS A 10 -8.49 9.29 0.83
C LYS A 10 -8.78 9.15 2.33
N GLN A 11 -9.97 9.57 2.72
CA GLN A 11 -10.52 9.46 4.07
C GLN A 11 -11.89 8.80 3.97
N PRO A 12 -12.30 7.99 4.95
CA PRO A 12 -13.62 7.41 4.94
C PRO A 12 -14.70 8.51 4.98
N PRO A 13 -15.86 8.24 4.37
CA PRO A 13 -16.94 9.20 4.29
C PRO A 13 -17.65 9.27 5.65
N SER A 14 -18.53 10.25 5.84
CA SER A 14 -19.30 10.36 7.09
C SER A 14 -20.12 9.10 7.36
N LEU A 15 -20.41 8.82 8.63
CA LEU A 15 -21.23 7.66 9.01
C LEU A 15 -22.59 7.64 8.30
N ASP A 16 -23.18 8.81 8.03
CA ASP A 16 -24.45 8.92 7.30
C ASP A 16 -24.31 8.54 5.82
N ALA A 17 -23.19 8.88 5.20
CA ALA A 17 -22.87 8.50 3.82
C ALA A 17 -22.58 7.00 3.68
N ILE A 18 -22.17 6.31 4.75
CA ILE A 18 -22.05 4.83 4.79
C ILE A 18 -23.41 4.18 5.11
N THR A 19 -24.15 4.76 6.05
CA THR A 19 -25.45 4.23 6.52
C THR A 19 -26.49 4.16 5.39
N THR A 20 -26.50 5.17 4.50
CA THR A 20 -27.45 5.26 3.39
C THR A 20 -27.36 4.06 2.43
N PRO A 21 -26.20 3.73 1.84
CA PRO A 21 -26.06 2.55 0.99
C PRO A 21 -26.25 1.23 1.73
N LEU A 22 -25.89 1.15 3.02
CA LEU A 22 -26.18 -0.05 3.82
C LEU A 22 -27.69 -0.33 3.95
N LYS A 23 -28.52 0.71 4.09
CA LYS A 23 -29.98 0.57 4.03
C LYS A 23 -30.47 0.08 2.67
N GLY A 24 -29.77 0.44 1.59
CA GLY A 24 -30.01 -0.12 0.25
C GLY A 24 -29.74 -1.62 0.21
N ILE A 25 -28.57 -2.04 0.74
CA ILE A 25 -28.18 -3.45 0.84
C ILE A 25 -29.16 -4.23 1.72
N LEU A 26 -29.65 -3.66 2.83
CA LEU A 26 -30.64 -4.30 3.69
C LEU A 26 -31.90 -4.75 2.95
N ARG A 27 -32.34 -4.02 1.92
CA ARG A 27 -33.53 -4.42 1.14
C ARG A 27 -33.29 -5.71 0.36
N GLY A 28 -32.14 -5.83 -0.31
CA GLY A 28 -31.76 -7.03 -1.07
C GLY A 28 -31.28 -8.18 -0.19
N GLY A 29 -30.56 -7.87 0.89
CA GLY A 29 -29.76 -8.83 1.65
C GLY A 29 -28.40 -9.08 1.00
N LEU A 30 -27.62 -9.97 1.60
CA LEU A 30 -26.36 -10.45 1.05
C LEU A 30 -26.57 -11.74 0.22
N PRO A 31 -25.78 -11.94 -0.86
CA PRO A 31 -24.74 -11.05 -1.37
C PRO A 31 -25.31 -9.79 -2.03
N VAL A 32 -24.52 -8.71 -1.99
CA VAL A 32 -24.80 -7.46 -2.70
C VAL A 32 -24.90 -7.75 -4.21
N ASP A 33 -25.95 -7.21 -4.84
CA ASP A 33 -26.23 -7.39 -6.26
C ASP A 33 -25.13 -6.81 -7.16
N VAL A 34 -24.91 -7.43 -8.33
CA VAL A 34 -23.89 -7.01 -9.31
C VAL A 34 -24.16 -5.63 -9.93
N SER A 35 -25.40 -5.14 -9.88
CA SER A 35 -25.76 -3.79 -10.30
C SER A 35 -25.39 -2.70 -9.28
N PHE A 36 -24.98 -3.08 -8.07
CA PHE A 36 -24.59 -2.13 -7.03
C PHE A 36 -23.50 -1.18 -7.53
N SER A 37 -23.70 0.11 -7.28
CA SER A 37 -22.89 1.18 -7.88
C SER A 37 -22.56 2.30 -6.89
N ASP A 38 -22.94 2.16 -5.62
CA ASP A 38 -22.69 3.21 -4.63
C ASP A 38 -21.20 3.29 -4.27
N MET A 39 -20.58 4.37 -4.71
CA MET A 39 -19.15 4.59 -4.50
C MET A 39 -18.79 4.95 -3.05
N ASN A 40 -19.76 5.28 -2.19
CA ASN A 40 -19.47 5.49 -0.76
C ASN A 40 -19.05 4.19 -0.06
N LEU A 41 -19.48 3.03 -0.57
CA LEU A 41 -18.99 1.72 -0.11
C LEU A 41 -17.90 1.16 -1.02
N LEU A 42 -18.05 1.25 -2.34
CA LEU A 42 -17.09 0.66 -3.28
C LEU A 42 -15.74 1.40 -3.34
N ALA A 43 -15.67 2.66 -2.88
CA ALA A 43 -14.42 3.42 -2.82
C ALA A 43 -13.78 3.42 -1.42
N LEU A 44 -14.36 2.71 -0.44
CA LEU A 44 -13.75 2.55 0.88
C LEU A 44 -12.37 1.90 0.76
N ARG A 45 -11.37 2.45 1.46
CA ARG A 45 -9.99 1.93 1.44
C ARG A 45 -9.93 0.44 1.76
N GLY A 46 -10.70 0.00 2.77
CA GLY A 46 -10.78 -1.41 3.15
C GLY A 46 -11.36 -2.32 2.06
N VAL A 47 -12.27 -1.82 1.21
CA VAL A 47 -12.84 -2.58 0.09
C VAL A 47 -11.84 -2.64 -1.07
N VAL A 48 -11.31 -1.48 -1.45
CA VAL A 48 -10.35 -1.35 -2.56
C VAL A 48 -9.12 -2.22 -2.31
N ALA A 49 -8.56 -2.18 -1.10
CA ALA A 49 -7.35 -2.91 -0.78
C ALA A 49 -7.52 -4.44 -0.66
N ARG A 50 -8.76 -4.92 -0.51
CA ARG A 50 -9.10 -6.35 -0.54
C ARG A 50 -9.57 -6.83 -1.92
N SER A 51 -9.71 -5.93 -2.87
CA SER A 51 -10.11 -6.26 -4.24
C SER A 51 -8.93 -6.85 -5.00
N VAL A 52 -9.15 -7.96 -5.70
CA VAL A 52 -8.12 -8.58 -6.56
C VAL A 52 -7.73 -7.64 -7.72
N MET A 53 -8.72 -6.97 -8.31
CA MET A 53 -8.54 -5.96 -9.34
C MET A 53 -9.16 -4.65 -8.85
N PRO A 54 -8.39 -3.76 -8.19
CA PRO A 54 -8.91 -2.54 -7.59
C PRO A 54 -9.58 -1.56 -8.57
N HIS A 55 -9.35 -1.68 -9.87
CA HIS A 55 -10.01 -0.86 -10.89
C HIS A 55 -11.30 -1.48 -11.44
N ASP A 56 -11.57 -2.75 -11.13
CA ASP A 56 -12.78 -3.44 -11.55
C ASP A 56 -13.88 -3.34 -10.49
N ARG A 57 -15.09 -2.98 -10.93
CA ARG A 57 -16.26 -2.83 -10.05
C ARG A 57 -16.69 -4.17 -9.45
N LEU A 58 -16.69 -5.24 -10.24
CA LEU A 58 -17.14 -6.56 -9.76
C LEU A 58 -16.18 -7.11 -8.70
N SER A 59 -14.88 -6.89 -8.88
CA SER A 59 -13.86 -7.20 -7.87
C SER A 59 -14.11 -6.45 -6.54
N ARG A 60 -14.48 -5.16 -6.60
CA ARG A 60 -14.84 -4.38 -5.42
C ARG A 60 -16.14 -4.86 -4.76
N ILE A 61 -17.15 -5.25 -5.53
CA ILE A 61 -18.39 -5.84 -4.98
C ILE A 61 -18.09 -7.16 -4.25
N LYS A 62 -17.24 -8.01 -4.83
CA LYS A 62 -16.78 -9.24 -4.17
C LYS A 62 -16.08 -8.94 -2.84
N ALA A 63 -15.13 -8.01 -2.83
CA ALA A 63 -14.43 -7.59 -1.61
C ALA A 63 -15.37 -6.97 -0.57
N LEU A 64 -16.37 -6.20 -0.99
CA LEU A 64 -17.40 -5.65 -0.11
C LEU A 64 -18.24 -6.77 0.53
N ASN A 65 -18.65 -7.77 -0.24
CA ASN A 65 -19.39 -8.92 0.28
C ASN A 65 -18.59 -9.68 1.36
N GLU A 66 -17.32 -9.95 1.10
CA GLU A 66 -16.43 -10.61 2.06
C GLU A 66 -16.22 -9.76 3.32
N LEU A 67 -16.04 -8.45 3.16
CA LEU A 67 -15.91 -7.51 4.27
C LEU A 67 -17.17 -7.49 5.14
N LEU A 68 -18.35 -7.32 4.56
CA LEU A 68 -19.61 -7.28 5.29
C LEU A 68 -19.88 -8.60 6.01
N ALA A 69 -19.66 -9.74 5.34
CA ALA A 69 -19.82 -11.05 5.96
C ALA A 69 -18.89 -11.21 7.18
N ARG A 70 -17.63 -10.82 7.07
CA ARG A 70 -16.65 -10.87 8.18
C ARG A 70 -17.08 -10.02 9.37
N LEU A 71 -17.52 -8.78 9.13
CA LEU A 71 -17.96 -7.86 10.19
C LEU A 71 -19.25 -8.32 10.87
N LEU A 72 -20.16 -8.94 10.13
CA LEU A 72 -21.40 -9.52 10.69
C LEU A 72 -21.15 -10.81 11.48
N VAL A 73 -20.13 -11.59 11.12
CA VAL A 73 -19.70 -12.76 11.91
C VAL A 73 -19.06 -12.32 13.23
N HIS A 74 -18.21 -11.29 13.20
CA HIS A 74 -17.52 -10.76 14.37
C HIS A 74 -18.18 -9.49 14.90
N PHE A 75 -19.52 -9.48 14.93
CA PHE A 75 -20.26 -8.30 15.37
C PHE A 75 -19.96 -8.02 16.85
N PRO A 76 -19.67 -6.77 17.25
CA PRO A 76 -19.13 -6.46 18.59
C PRO A 76 -20.13 -6.63 19.73
N ASP A 77 -21.43 -6.57 19.43
CA ASP A 77 -22.49 -6.79 20.41
C ASP A 77 -23.05 -8.20 20.22
N ASP A 78 -22.73 -9.09 21.15
CA ASP A 78 -23.15 -10.49 21.14
C ASP A 78 -24.68 -10.65 21.10
N THR A 79 -25.42 -9.69 21.68
CA THR A 79 -26.88 -9.72 21.69
C THR A 79 -27.49 -9.33 20.35
N LEU A 80 -26.74 -8.59 19.52
CA LEU A 80 -27.16 -8.12 18.20
C LEU A 80 -26.55 -8.91 17.05
N GLY A 81 -25.54 -9.75 17.31
CA GLY A 81 -24.81 -10.47 16.26
C GLY A 81 -25.69 -11.39 15.40
N GLU A 82 -26.45 -12.30 16.02
CA GLU A 82 -27.34 -13.19 15.26
C GLU A 82 -28.50 -12.44 14.58
N PRO A 83 -29.21 -11.52 15.25
CA PRO A 83 -30.20 -10.66 14.60
C PRO A 83 -29.65 -9.86 13.41
N ALA A 84 -28.41 -9.36 13.50
CA ALA A 84 -27.74 -8.67 12.40
C ALA A 84 -27.47 -9.62 11.21
N ARG A 85 -26.98 -10.84 11.47
CA ARG A 85 -26.77 -11.85 10.42
C ARG A 85 -28.08 -12.26 9.74
N ILE A 86 -29.15 -12.44 10.51
CA ILE A 86 -30.50 -12.72 10.00
C ILE A 86 -30.98 -11.55 9.13
N LEU A 87 -30.87 -10.32 9.63
CA LEU A 87 -31.36 -9.11 8.97
C LEU A 87 -30.68 -8.88 7.60
N PHE A 88 -29.37 -9.12 7.52
CA PHE A 88 -28.59 -9.03 6.27
C PHE A 88 -28.66 -10.30 5.41
N GLY A 89 -29.38 -11.35 5.83
CA GLY A 89 -29.57 -12.57 5.04
C GLY A 89 -28.36 -13.52 5.01
N LEU A 90 -27.45 -13.42 5.98
CA LEU A 90 -26.26 -14.26 6.07
C LEU A 90 -26.56 -15.64 6.70
N THR A 91 -27.50 -15.70 7.64
CA THR A 91 -27.89 -16.93 8.33
C THR A 91 -28.47 -17.96 7.32
N PRO A 92 -28.20 -19.28 7.47
CA PRO A 92 -28.83 -20.29 6.65
C PRO A 92 -30.37 -20.20 6.67
N GLY A 93 -31.00 -20.41 5.52
CA GLY A 93 -32.47 -20.39 5.41
C GLY A 93 -33.13 -19.01 5.42
N VAL A 94 -32.37 -17.91 5.50
CA VAL A 94 -32.91 -16.52 5.34
C VAL A 94 -32.51 -15.83 4.04
N ARG A 95 -31.64 -16.46 3.23
CA ARG A 95 -31.29 -15.97 1.89
C ARG A 95 -32.53 -15.98 0.99
N GLY A 96 -32.71 -14.92 0.21
CA GLY A 96 -33.85 -14.76 -0.70
C GLY A 96 -35.17 -14.37 -0.04
N LEU A 97 -35.23 -14.31 1.30
CA LEU A 97 -36.41 -13.78 2.00
C LEU A 97 -36.57 -12.28 1.75
N THR A 98 -37.78 -11.76 1.90
CA THR A 98 -38.01 -10.31 1.88
C THR A 98 -37.46 -9.65 3.15
N LEU A 99 -37.19 -8.35 3.11
CA LEU A 99 -36.78 -7.59 4.30
C LEU A 99 -37.79 -7.72 5.44
N THR A 100 -39.10 -7.79 5.15
CA THR A 100 -40.15 -8.00 6.16
C THR A 100 -39.97 -9.33 6.88
N ALA A 101 -39.81 -10.44 6.15
CA ALA A 101 -39.61 -11.76 6.74
C ALA A 101 -38.28 -11.86 7.52
N ARG A 102 -37.21 -11.19 7.05
CA ARG A 102 -35.95 -11.11 7.81
C ARG A 102 -36.10 -10.32 9.11
N ARG A 103 -36.88 -9.23 9.12
CA ARG A 103 -37.18 -8.46 10.34
C ARG A 103 -37.99 -9.29 11.34
N GLU A 104 -39.00 -10.02 10.87
CA GLU A 104 -39.80 -10.91 11.72
C GLU A 104 -38.93 -11.97 12.40
N ARG A 105 -38.07 -12.64 11.64
CA ARG A 105 -37.14 -13.64 12.19
C ARG A 105 -36.11 -13.03 13.15
N ALA A 106 -35.51 -11.89 12.80
CA ALA A 106 -34.54 -11.22 13.66
C ALA A 106 -35.19 -10.72 14.97
N ALA A 107 -36.44 -10.25 14.91
CA ALA A 107 -37.19 -9.85 16.10
C ALA A 107 -37.54 -11.05 16.98
N SER A 108 -37.95 -12.17 16.37
CA SER A 108 -38.23 -13.44 17.06
C SER A 108 -36.99 -13.96 17.80
N GLU A 109 -35.81 -13.90 17.18
CA GLU A 109 -34.54 -14.31 17.80
C GLU A 109 -34.26 -13.54 19.09
N MET A 110 -34.62 -12.26 19.13
CA MET A 110 -34.46 -11.42 20.31
C MET A 110 -35.65 -11.47 21.28
N SER A 111 -36.66 -12.28 21.01
CA SER A 111 -37.96 -12.25 21.72
C SER A 111 -38.55 -10.83 21.80
N ARG A 112 -38.48 -10.07 20.69
CA ARG A 112 -39.01 -8.71 20.57
C ARG A 112 -40.09 -8.62 19.50
N GLU A 113 -40.93 -7.61 19.63
CA GLU A 113 -41.89 -7.24 18.60
C GLU A 113 -41.17 -6.67 17.36
N VAL A 114 -41.70 -6.98 16.18
CA VAL A 114 -41.15 -6.53 14.89
C VAL A 114 -41.09 -5.02 14.79
N ASP A 115 -42.11 -4.31 15.30
CA ASP A 115 -42.16 -2.86 15.18
C ASP A 115 -41.14 -2.17 16.11
N HIS A 116 -40.89 -2.75 17.29
CA HIS A 116 -39.78 -2.37 18.16
C HIS A 116 -38.42 -2.63 17.48
N PHE A 117 -38.24 -3.81 16.88
CA PHE A 117 -37.02 -4.16 16.15
C PHE A 117 -36.72 -3.15 15.04
N ARG A 118 -37.70 -2.86 14.18
CA ARG A 118 -37.57 -1.91 13.07
C ARG A 118 -37.24 -0.49 13.53
N LYS A 119 -37.88 -0.01 14.60
CA LYS A 119 -37.73 1.39 15.06
C LYS A 119 -36.51 1.62 15.95
N ARG A 120 -36.04 0.60 16.68
CA ARG A 120 -35.03 0.77 17.74
C ARG A 120 -33.77 -0.06 17.55
N ILE A 121 -33.88 -1.26 16.97
CA ILE A 121 -32.77 -2.22 16.92
C ILE A 121 -32.08 -2.18 15.55
N GLU A 122 -32.85 -2.28 14.46
CA GLU A 122 -32.31 -2.19 13.10
C GLU A 122 -31.45 -0.94 12.88
N PRO A 123 -31.86 0.28 13.27
CA PRO A 123 -31.02 1.47 13.12
C PRO A 123 -29.69 1.35 13.87
N LYS A 124 -29.67 0.72 15.06
CA LYS A 124 -28.45 0.49 15.83
C LYS A 124 -27.52 -0.49 15.11
N ILE A 125 -28.07 -1.59 14.57
CA ILE A 125 -27.29 -2.57 13.80
C ILE A 125 -26.62 -1.90 12.60
N VAL A 126 -27.38 -1.10 11.84
CA VAL A 126 -26.82 -0.41 10.65
C VAL A 126 -25.77 0.62 11.06
N GLN A 127 -26.01 1.41 12.11
CA GLN A 127 -25.05 2.39 12.61
C GLN A 127 -23.77 1.73 13.12
N GLU A 128 -23.88 0.59 13.80
CA GLU A 128 -22.72 -0.17 14.29
C GLU A 128 -21.92 -0.72 13.12
N LEU A 129 -22.57 -1.30 12.11
CA LEU A 129 -21.89 -1.77 10.91
C LEU A 129 -21.22 -0.62 10.14
N ALA A 130 -21.88 0.55 10.06
CA ALA A 130 -21.30 1.74 9.47
C ALA A 130 -20.06 2.21 10.24
N ARG A 131 -20.10 2.20 11.58
CA ARG A 131 -18.95 2.51 12.44
C ARG A 131 -17.80 1.52 12.22
N GLN A 132 -18.09 0.22 12.12
CA GLN A 132 -17.08 -0.80 11.83
C GLN A 132 -16.44 -0.60 10.44
N LEU A 133 -17.22 -0.27 9.40
CA LEU A 133 -16.68 0.01 8.06
C LEU A 133 -15.84 1.29 8.03
N HIS A 134 -16.27 2.31 8.75
CA HIS A 134 -15.51 3.55 8.92
C HIS A 134 -14.18 3.29 9.62
N ALA A 135 -14.21 2.58 10.75
CA ALA A 135 -13.02 2.18 11.51
C ALA A 135 -12.08 1.30 10.68
N ASP A 136 -12.60 0.24 10.03
CA ASP A 136 -11.80 -0.60 9.12
C ASP A 136 -11.13 0.24 8.02
N SER A 137 -11.79 1.30 7.52
CA SER A 137 -11.20 2.19 6.51
C SER A 137 -10.20 3.22 7.05
N GLN A 138 -10.30 3.61 8.33
CA GLN A 138 -9.30 4.44 9.03
C GLN A 138 -8.06 3.61 9.38
N ASP A 139 -8.29 2.47 10.02
CA ASP A 139 -7.26 1.61 10.63
C ASP A 139 -6.59 0.70 9.61
N TYR A 140 -7.07 0.68 8.36
CA TYR A 140 -6.40 -0.03 7.28
C TYR A 140 -5.06 0.64 6.94
N ALA A 141 -4.04 0.25 7.68
CA ALA A 141 -2.68 0.15 7.19
C ALA A 141 -2.62 -1.05 6.23
N PRO A 142 -2.07 -0.90 5.01
CA PRO A 142 -1.82 -2.03 4.14
C PRO A 142 -1.04 -3.10 4.91
N ARG A 143 -1.63 -4.27 5.14
CA ARG A 143 -0.98 -5.37 5.90
C ARG A 143 0.14 -6.04 5.11
N THR A 144 0.23 -5.70 3.83
CA THR A 144 1.44 -5.81 3.04
C THR A 144 2.20 -4.50 3.18
N THR A 145 3.45 -4.55 3.65
CA THR A 145 4.45 -3.58 3.16
C THR A 145 4.14 -3.43 1.69
N PRO A 146 3.84 -2.22 1.18
CA PRO A 146 3.72 -2.08 -0.25
C PRO A 146 5.05 -2.61 -0.77
N THR A 147 5.06 -3.80 -1.39
CA THR A 147 5.90 -3.98 -2.56
C THR A 147 5.60 -2.72 -3.33
N PRO A 148 6.58 -1.80 -3.48
CA PRO A 148 6.34 -0.58 -4.24
C PRO A 148 5.57 -1.03 -5.46
N GLY A 149 4.32 -0.55 -5.63
CA GLY A 149 3.49 -0.98 -6.75
C GLY A 149 4.39 -0.92 -7.98
N PRO A 150 4.37 -1.93 -8.89
CA PRO A 150 5.34 -2.01 -9.97
C PRO A 150 5.49 -0.62 -10.50
N VAL A 151 6.68 -0.04 -10.31
CA VAL A 151 6.93 1.37 -10.60
C VAL A 151 6.33 1.52 -11.97
N GLU A 152 5.25 2.32 -12.10
CA GLU A 152 4.73 2.67 -13.42
C GLU A 152 5.99 3.02 -14.16
N ILE A 153 6.32 2.23 -15.20
CA ILE A 153 7.53 2.40 -15.98
C ILE A 153 7.54 3.89 -16.24
N SER A 154 8.37 4.62 -15.47
CA SER A 154 8.59 6.01 -15.74
C SER A 154 9.01 5.99 -17.20
N GLY A 155 8.65 7.02 -17.98
CA GLY A 155 9.28 7.18 -19.30
C GLY A 155 10.83 7.08 -19.23
N ASP A 156 11.39 7.14 -18.02
CA ASP A 156 12.81 7.03 -17.68
C ASP A 156 13.25 5.68 -17.07
N THR A 157 12.42 4.62 -17.04
CA THR A 157 12.92 3.28 -16.67
C THR A 157 13.54 2.66 -17.92
N PRO A 158 14.86 2.38 -17.95
CA PRO A 158 15.53 1.93 -19.17
C PRO A 158 14.90 0.63 -19.69
N TYR A 159 14.29 0.66 -20.87
CA TYR A 159 13.81 -0.51 -21.59
C TYR A 159 14.71 -0.72 -22.80
N ILE A 160 15.30 -1.91 -22.91
CA ILE A 160 16.14 -2.26 -24.07
C ILE A 160 15.21 -2.63 -25.23
N SER A 161 15.10 -1.76 -26.23
CA SER A 161 14.39 -2.02 -27.47
C SER A 161 15.31 -2.65 -28.53
N ALA A 162 14.71 -3.27 -29.55
CA ALA A 162 15.46 -3.77 -30.71
C ALA A 162 16.25 -2.66 -31.43
N GLY A 163 15.85 -1.39 -31.30
CA GLY A 163 16.55 -0.24 -31.86
C GLY A 163 17.75 0.25 -31.03
N ASP A 164 17.89 -0.20 -29.79
CA ASP A 164 19.02 0.16 -28.91
C ASP A 164 20.24 -0.73 -29.16
N VAL A 165 20.02 -1.94 -29.66
CA VAL A 165 21.07 -2.91 -30.06
C VAL A 165 21.37 -2.86 -31.57
N ALA A 166 20.61 -2.07 -32.34
CA ALA A 166 20.74 -1.99 -33.79
C ALA A 166 21.97 -1.18 -34.26
N ALA A 167 22.56 -0.37 -33.39
CA ALA A 167 23.76 0.42 -33.67
C ALA A 167 24.84 0.11 -32.62
N HIS A 168 26.01 -0.33 -33.09
CA HIS A 168 27.12 -0.82 -32.25
C HIS A 168 27.53 0.20 -31.17
N ASP A 169 27.87 1.42 -31.57
CA ASP A 169 28.35 2.47 -30.65
C ASP A 169 27.29 2.89 -29.62
N LYS A 170 26.00 2.82 -30.00
CA LYS A 170 24.88 3.08 -29.10
C LYS A 170 24.75 1.97 -28.06
N ALA A 171 24.88 0.72 -28.48
CA ALA A 171 24.81 -0.44 -27.60
C ALA A 171 25.98 -0.46 -26.59
N GLU A 172 27.21 -0.18 -27.03
CA GLU A 172 28.39 -0.10 -26.15
C GLU A 172 28.25 1.00 -25.10
N ARG A 173 27.75 2.18 -25.51
CA ARG A 173 27.52 3.29 -24.59
C ARG A 173 26.41 2.99 -23.57
N GLU A 174 25.29 2.41 -24.00
CA GLU A 174 24.19 2.02 -23.10
C GLU A 174 24.60 0.91 -22.12
N GLU A 175 25.45 -0.03 -22.56
CA GLU A 175 26.07 -1.02 -21.69
C GLU A 175 26.98 -0.36 -20.64
N ALA A 176 27.89 0.52 -21.07
CA ALA A 176 28.81 1.23 -20.18
C ALA A 176 28.05 2.06 -19.13
N LEU A 177 26.98 2.73 -19.57
CA LEU A 177 26.09 3.52 -18.71
C LEU A 177 25.35 2.64 -17.69
N SER A 178 24.80 1.50 -18.14
CA SER A 178 24.11 0.55 -17.27
C SER A 178 25.05 -0.04 -16.21
N ARG A 179 26.30 -0.35 -16.58
CA ARG A 179 27.34 -0.81 -15.65
C ARG A 179 27.72 0.27 -14.63
N LEU A 180 27.85 1.52 -15.08
CA LEU A 180 28.10 2.66 -14.19
C LEU A 180 26.99 2.80 -13.14
N TRP A 181 25.73 2.76 -13.56
CA TRP A 181 24.59 2.80 -12.64
C TRP A 181 24.55 1.62 -11.67
N ALA A 182 24.90 0.41 -12.12
CA ALA A 182 25.02 -0.75 -11.24
C ALA A 182 26.05 -0.51 -10.11
N HIS A 183 27.19 0.10 -10.43
CA HIS A 183 28.19 0.47 -9.42
C HIS A 183 27.67 1.53 -8.45
N VAL A 184 26.95 2.55 -8.94
CA VAL A 184 26.35 3.60 -8.10
C VAL A 184 25.33 3.01 -7.12
N TYR A 185 24.45 2.13 -7.59
CA TYR A 185 23.47 1.46 -6.73
C TYR A 185 24.12 0.51 -5.73
N ARG A 186 25.21 -0.19 -6.12
CA ARG A 186 26.01 -0.98 -5.18
C ARG A 186 26.58 -0.10 -4.05
N LEU A 187 27.23 1.02 -4.39
CA LEU A 187 27.76 1.94 -3.38
C LEU A 187 26.66 2.46 -2.44
N ARG A 188 25.50 2.84 -2.98
CA ARG A 188 24.35 3.27 -2.18
C ARG A 188 23.92 2.18 -1.19
N ALA A 189 23.87 0.92 -1.62
CA ALA A 189 23.54 -0.19 -0.74
C ALA A 189 24.55 -0.37 0.39
N GLU A 190 25.85 -0.24 0.11
CA GLU A 190 26.90 -0.33 1.15
C GLU A 190 26.86 0.84 2.14
N ILE A 191 26.57 2.07 1.68
CA ILE A 191 26.34 3.23 2.57
C ILE A 191 25.18 2.94 3.52
N LEU A 192 24.04 2.46 2.99
CA LEU A 192 22.88 2.10 3.80
C LEU A 192 23.20 0.97 4.79
N ARG A 193 23.99 -0.02 4.38
CA ARG A 193 24.44 -1.12 5.24
C ARG A 193 25.25 -0.61 6.43
N VAL A 194 26.21 0.30 6.20
CA VAL A 194 27.02 0.92 7.25
C VAL A 194 26.14 1.72 8.22
N GLU A 195 25.28 2.60 7.71
CA GLU A 195 24.43 3.43 8.57
C GLU A 195 23.42 2.59 9.35
N ARG A 196 22.88 1.52 8.74
CA ARG A 196 22.03 0.55 9.44
C ARG A 196 22.78 -0.13 10.58
N LEU A 197 24.02 -0.58 10.37
CA LEU A 197 24.80 -1.28 11.40
C LEU A 197 25.27 -0.37 12.55
N LYS A 198 25.46 0.93 12.29
CA LYS A 198 25.69 1.94 13.33
C LYS A 198 24.45 2.15 14.21
N ALA A 199 23.27 2.21 13.59
CA ALA A 199 22.00 2.45 14.29
C ALA A 199 21.47 1.18 14.98
N TRP A 200 21.63 0.03 14.32
CA TRP A 200 21.16 -1.27 14.75
C TRP A 200 22.29 -2.29 14.59
N PRO A 201 23.02 -2.58 15.68
CA PRO A 201 24.07 -3.59 15.70
C PRO A 201 23.59 -4.92 15.14
N TYR A 202 24.50 -5.68 14.53
CA TYR A 202 24.18 -6.99 13.94
C TYR A 202 23.58 -7.94 14.98
N ASP A 203 24.18 -7.97 16.16
CA ASP A 203 23.70 -8.66 17.36
C ASP A 203 23.97 -7.79 18.60
N PRO A 204 22.92 -7.25 19.26
CA PRO A 204 23.07 -6.44 20.47
C PRO A 204 23.69 -7.19 21.66
N THR A 205 23.65 -8.52 21.66
CA THR A 205 24.18 -9.37 22.74
C THR A 205 25.65 -9.74 22.52
N GLU A 206 26.15 -9.58 21.29
CA GLU A 206 27.54 -9.86 20.92
C GLU A 206 28.23 -8.61 20.33
N PRO A 207 28.79 -7.72 21.18
CA PRO A 207 29.42 -6.48 20.71
C PRO A 207 30.60 -6.69 19.76
N ARG A 208 31.40 -7.74 19.97
CA ARG A 208 32.57 -8.05 19.12
C ARG A 208 32.14 -8.44 17.71
N LEU A 209 31.15 -9.32 17.58
CA LEU A 209 30.62 -9.73 16.28
C LEU A 209 29.94 -8.56 15.56
N SER A 210 29.20 -7.72 16.29
CA SER A 210 28.63 -6.49 15.75
C SER A 210 29.67 -5.53 15.21
N GLN A 211 30.80 -5.36 15.92
CA GLN A 211 31.90 -4.53 15.46
C GLN A 211 32.57 -5.12 14.21
N GLU A 212 32.87 -6.42 14.20
CA GLU A 212 33.44 -7.11 13.03
C GLU A 212 32.56 -6.93 11.78
N LYS A 213 31.23 -7.00 11.93
CA LYS A 213 30.30 -6.78 10.82
C LYS A 213 30.21 -5.33 10.36
N LEU A 214 30.42 -4.38 11.27
CA LEU A 214 30.51 -2.96 10.90
C LEU A 214 31.82 -2.69 10.14
N ASP A 215 32.94 -3.25 10.58
CA ASP A 215 34.23 -3.09 9.92
C ASP A 215 34.20 -3.71 8.50
N GLU A 216 33.63 -4.91 8.35
CA GLU A 216 33.39 -5.55 7.05
C GLU A 216 32.55 -4.65 6.11
N ALA A 217 31.52 -3.98 6.64
CA ALA A 217 30.68 -3.08 5.86
C ALA A 217 31.40 -1.78 5.47
N LEU A 218 32.29 -1.27 6.34
CA LEU A 218 33.11 -0.09 6.04
C LEU A 218 34.11 -0.38 4.91
N ASP A 219 34.75 -1.55 4.96
CA ASP A 219 35.67 -2.00 3.90
C ASP A 219 34.93 -2.21 2.57
N ALA A 220 33.75 -2.85 2.60
CA ALA A 220 32.92 -3.04 1.41
C ALA A 220 32.45 -1.71 0.80
N ARG A 221 32.08 -0.73 1.63
CA ARG A 221 31.75 0.64 1.18
C ARG A 221 32.96 1.31 0.54
N ALA A 222 34.14 1.23 1.16
CA ALA A 222 35.36 1.84 0.62
C ALA A 222 35.75 1.22 -0.72
N ASP A 223 35.61 -0.10 -0.87
CA ASP A 223 35.81 -0.79 -2.13
C ASP A 223 34.81 -0.32 -3.21
N ALA A 224 33.51 -0.33 -2.90
CA ALA A 224 32.48 0.14 -3.82
C ALA A 224 32.71 1.59 -4.25
N GLN A 225 33.19 2.44 -3.33
CA GLN A 225 33.53 3.83 -3.59
C GLN A 225 34.69 3.97 -4.58
N ARG A 226 35.75 3.15 -4.45
CA ARG A 226 36.86 3.12 -5.41
C ARG A 226 36.39 2.64 -6.78
N VAL A 227 35.57 1.59 -6.82
CA VAL A 227 35.01 1.03 -8.06
C VAL A 227 34.16 2.07 -8.80
N VAL A 228 33.27 2.78 -8.10
CA VAL A 228 32.47 3.85 -8.72
C VAL A 228 33.36 4.97 -9.26
N ASN A 229 34.34 5.44 -8.49
CA ASN A 229 35.24 6.49 -8.96
C ASN A 229 36.06 6.07 -10.19
N GLY A 230 36.49 4.82 -10.25
CA GLY A 230 37.15 4.25 -11.42
C GLY A 230 36.22 4.17 -12.63
N ALA A 231 34.99 3.69 -12.43
CA ALA A 231 33.98 3.56 -13.47
C ALA A 231 33.55 4.93 -14.02
N VAL A 232 33.38 5.95 -13.17
CA VAL A 232 33.08 7.33 -13.59
C VAL A 232 34.19 7.88 -14.46
N ARG A 233 35.47 7.72 -14.06
CA ARG A 233 36.60 8.20 -14.86
C ARG A 233 36.67 7.52 -16.21
N ALA A 234 36.60 6.18 -16.25
CA ALA A 234 36.60 5.43 -17.50
C ALA A 234 35.44 5.87 -18.43
N PHE A 235 34.23 6.04 -17.87
CA PHE A 235 33.09 6.50 -18.66
C PHE A 235 33.30 7.91 -19.23
N VAL A 236 33.84 8.83 -18.43
CA VAL A 236 34.12 10.21 -18.87
C VAL A 236 35.22 10.25 -19.93
N ASP A 237 36.26 9.42 -19.79
CA ASP A 237 37.37 9.33 -20.74
C ASP A 237 36.88 8.80 -22.11
N ASP A 238 35.97 7.83 -22.12
CA ASP A 238 35.49 7.18 -23.34
C ASP A 238 34.30 7.91 -24.00
N TYR A 239 33.41 8.55 -23.23
CA TYR A 239 32.13 9.09 -23.71
C TYR A 239 31.86 10.56 -23.36
N GLY A 240 32.78 11.23 -22.66
CA GLY A 240 32.66 12.63 -22.26
C GLY A 240 31.84 12.85 -20.97
N SER A 241 31.75 14.10 -20.53
CA SER A 241 31.20 14.47 -19.22
C SER A 241 29.66 14.55 -19.12
N MET A 242 28.93 14.10 -20.15
CA MET A 242 27.47 14.18 -20.19
C MET A 242 26.84 12.78 -20.11
N ILE A 243 26.14 12.52 -19.00
CA ILE A 243 25.49 11.24 -18.72
C ILE A 243 23.99 11.42 -18.99
N ALA A 244 23.53 11.04 -20.17
CA ALA A 244 22.10 11.01 -20.51
C ALA A 244 21.57 9.59 -20.29
N SER A 245 20.49 9.43 -19.54
CA SER A 245 19.77 8.16 -19.36
C SER A 245 18.29 8.40 -19.68
N GLY A 246 17.83 7.97 -20.86
CA GLY A 246 16.49 8.28 -21.34
C GLY A 246 16.30 9.79 -21.60
N ALA A 247 15.25 10.41 -21.04
CA ALA A 247 15.00 11.85 -21.16
C ALA A 247 15.64 12.69 -20.03
N ALA A 248 16.32 12.04 -19.08
CA ALA A 248 16.98 12.71 -17.96
C ALA A 248 18.47 12.94 -18.26
N GLU A 249 18.87 14.22 -18.22
CA GLU A 249 20.27 14.64 -18.24
C GLU A 249 20.81 14.68 -16.81
N PHE A 250 21.85 13.87 -16.54
CA PHE A 250 22.61 13.94 -15.30
C PHE A 250 23.96 14.60 -15.57
N ASP A 251 24.18 15.76 -14.96
CA ASP A 251 25.52 16.33 -14.84
C ASP A 251 26.38 15.42 -13.94
N VAL A 252 27.62 15.15 -14.33
CA VAL A 252 28.61 14.37 -13.56
C VAL A 252 28.74 14.90 -12.12
N GLN A 253 28.57 16.20 -11.90
CA GLN A 253 28.53 16.79 -10.56
C GLN A 253 27.35 16.30 -9.68
N GLY A 254 26.25 15.85 -10.29
CA GLY A 254 25.11 15.24 -9.59
C GLY A 254 25.42 13.82 -9.10
N LEU A 255 26.15 13.04 -9.90
CA LEU A 255 26.63 11.71 -9.52
C LEU A 255 27.70 11.81 -8.43
N GLU A 256 28.65 12.75 -8.54
CA GLU A 256 29.64 13.01 -7.49
C GLU A 256 28.99 13.38 -6.14
N ARG A 257 27.90 14.14 -6.14
CA ARG A 257 27.13 14.47 -4.92
C ARG A 257 26.44 13.25 -4.29
N LEU A 258 25.89 12.35 -5.12
CA LEU A 258 25.27 11.11 -4.64
C LEU A 258 26.29 10.17 -4.00
N VAL A 259 27.50 10.18 -4.56
CA VAL A 259 28.65 9.38 -4.13
C VAL A 259 29.30 9.95 -2.86
N ARG A 260 29.29 11.28 -2.68
CA ARG A 260 30.00 11.95 -1.57
C ARG A 260 29.35 11.82 -0.19
N TRP A 261 28.04 11.60 -0.07
CA TRP A 261 27.28 11.59 1.21
C TRP A 261 27.94 12.38 2.36
N ASP A 262 27.64 13.67 2.47
CA ASP A 262 28.10 14.52 3.57
C ASP A 262 27.33 14.18 4.86
N GLY A 263 27.77 13.14 5.56
CA GLY A 263 27.20 12.67 6.83
C GLY A 263 27.46 13.57 8.04
N SER A 264 27.81 14.83 7.85
CA SER A 264 28.05 15.80 8.92
C SER A 264 27.29 17.08 8.62
N ASP A 265 26.18 17.33 9.33
CA ASP A 265 25.70 18.67 9.72
C ASP A 265 24.30 18.69 10.41
N GLY A 266 23.72 17.53 10.75
CA GLY A 266 22.41 17.48 11.41
C GLY A 266 22.39 17.44 12.95
N VAL A 267 23.48 17.05 13.61
CA VAL A 267 23.41 16.65 15.04
C VAL A 267 24.00 17.68 16.02
N THR A 268 24.82 18.62 15.55
CA THR A 268 25.56 19.52 16.46
C THR A 268 24.83 20.82 16.84
N GLN A 269 23.72 21.19 16.16
CA GLN A 269 23.02 22.46 16.45
C GLN A 269 21.92 22.38 17.53
N ARG A 270 21.53 21.20 18.03
CA ARG A 270 20.49 21.10 19.09
C ARG A 270 21.02 21.10 20.53
N ARG A 271 22.34 21.15 20.76
CA ARG A 271 22.93 21.15 22.11
C ARG A 271 23.44 22.50 22.63
N LYS A 272 23.28 23.61 21.88
CA LYS A 272 23.72 24.97 22.31
C LYS A 272 22.59 25.96 22.63
N ARG A 273 21.39 25.49 22.97
CA ARG A 273 20.26 26.34 23.43
C ARG A 273 19.65 25.89 24.76
N ALA A 274 20.42 25.17 25.57
CA ALA A 274 20.04 24.84 26.93
C ALA A 274 21.31 24.74 27.79
N GLU A 275 21.95 25.88 28.00
CA GLU A 275 22.87 26.20 29.11
C GLU A 275 23.08 27.72 29.12
#